data_AF-A0A1B7NGM4-F1
#
_entry.id   AF-A0A1B7NGM4-F1
#
_cell.length_a   1.000
_cell.length_b   1.000
_cell.length_c   1.000
_cell.angle_alpha   90.00
_cell.angle_beta   90.00
_cell.angle_gamma   90.00
#
_symmetry.space_group_name_H-M   'P 1'
#
loop_
_entity.id
_entity.type
_entity.pdbx_description
1 polymer ?
#
loop_
_entity_poly.entity_id
_entity_poly.type
_entity_poly.pdbx_seq_one_letter_code
_entity_poly.pdbx_strand_id
1 'polypeptide(L)'
;MVAYHTHAYRNVLREVAKANAKPRSARNKDIALNFRAFFVESGRSGDAPTFQRDMQNVLTFMRSQREYKALLERYNPLIDLTGEERIEATARRVGLNMPKMPDFQDK
;
A
#
# COMPACT_ATOMS: atom_id res chain seq x y z
N MET A 1 -17.25 15.53 22.47
CA MET A 1 -16.36 14.41 22.10
C MET A 1 -16.58 13.81 20.71
N VAL A 2 -17.69 14.08 20.00
CA VAL A 2 -17.99 13.50 18.66
C VAL A 2 -17.07 14.00 17.51
N ALA A 3 -16.54 15.21 17.62
CA ALA A 3 -15.74 15.84 16.55
C ALA A 3 -14.39 15.14 16.27
N TYR A 4 -13.73 14.61 17.30
CA TYR A 4 -12.39 14.01 17.18
C TYR A 4 -12.40 12.71 16.36
N HIS A 5 -13.39 11.84 16.58
CA HIS A 5 -13.56 10.61 15.82
C HIS A 5 -13.83 10.90 14.33
N THR A 6 -14.50 12.01 14.01
CA THR A 6 -14.84 12.39 12.63
C THR A 6 -13.60 12.77 11.82
N HIS A 7 -12.65 13.51 12.40
CA HIS A 7 -11.42 13.88 11.71
C HIS A 7 -10.50 12.68 11.46
N ALA A 8 -10.30 11.84 12.49
CA ALA A 8 -9.51 10.61 12.37
C ALA A 8 -10.09 9.67 11.30
N TYR A 9 -11.40 9.41 11.35
CA TYR A 9 -12.14 8.61 10.37
C TYR A 9 -11.91 9.09 8.93
N ARG A 10 -12.07 10.40 8.69
CA ARG A 10 -11.92 10.97 7.34
C ARG A 10 -10.49 10.83 6.81
N ASN A 11 -9.50 10.97 7.69
CA ASN A 11 -8.10 10.83 7.28
C ASN A 11 -7.74 9.37 6.96
N VAL A 12 -8.18 8.41 7.77
CA VAL A 12 -8.00 6.98 7.49
C VAL A 12 -8.65 6.61 6.16
N LEU A 13 -9.91 6.99 5.94
CA LEU A 13 -10.58 6.71 4.66
C LEU A 13 -9.90 7.36 3.46
N ARG A 14 -9.33 8.56 3.63
CA ARG A 14 -8.55 9.22 2.56
C ARG A 14 -7.27 8.46 2.25
N GLU A 15 -6.54 7.98 3.26
CA GLU A 15 -5.34 7.17 3.03
C GLU A 15 -5.66 5.81 2.41
N VAL A 16 -6.71 5.12 2.88
CA VAL A 16 -7.22 3.89 2.24
C VAL A 16 -7.58 4.15 0.77
N ALA A 17 -8.24 5.28 0.49
CA ALA A 17 -8.60 5.68 -0.86
C ALA A 17 -7.41 6.02 -1.77
N LYS A 18 -6.29 6.49 -1.19
CA LYS A 18 -5.03 6.75 -1.91
C LYS A 18 -4.24 5.48 -2.17
N ALA A 19 -4.33 4.49 -1.27
CA ALA A 19 -3.68 3.19 -1.44
C ALA A 19 -4.37 2.31 -2.50
N ASN A 20 -5.63 2.59 -2.83
CA ASN A 20 -6.37 1.82 -3.81
C ASN A 20 -6.06 2.25 -5.24
N ALA A 21 -5.51 1.34 -6.04
CA ALA A 21 -5.18 1.58 -7.45
C ALA A 21 -6.42 1.78 -8.35
N LYS A 22 -7.60 1.29 -7.94
CA LYS A 22 -8.82 1.35 -8.76
C LYS A 22 -9.52 2.73 -8.69
N PRO A 23 -10.17 3.16 -9.79
CA PRO A 23 -10.96 4.38 -9.82
C PRO A 23 -12.13 4.31 -8.84
N ARG A 24 -12.64 5.45 -8.36
CA ARG A 24 -13.67 5.52 -7.29
C ARG A 24 -14.91 4.68 -7.56
N SER A 25 -15.34 4.58 -8.83
CA SER A 25 -16.51 3.80 -9.25
C SER A 25 -16.36 2.29 -9.08
N ALA A 26 -15.13 1.77 -9.20
CA ALA A 26 -14.82 0.34 -9.15
C ALA A 26 -14.28 -0.12 -7.77
N ARG A 27 -14.37 0.74 -6.75
CA ARG A 27 -13.89 0.41 -5.40
C ARG A 27 -14.92 -0.42 -4.65
N ASN A 28 -14.44 -1.38 -3.88
CA ASN A 28 -15.31 -2.12 -2.95
C ASN A 28 -15.82 -1.16 -1.86
N LYS A 29 -17.14 -1.01 -1.78
CA LYS A 29 -17.84 -0.16 -0.80
C LYS A 29 -17.83 -0.78 0.60
N ASP A 30 -17.74 -2.10 0.69
CA ASP A 30 -17.79 -2.86 1.95
C ASP A 30 -16.64 -2.46 2.87
N ILE A 31 -15.46 -2.18 2.29
CA ILE A 31 -14.30 -1.71 3.05
C ILE A 31 -14.64 -0.42 3.81
N ALA A 32 -15.24 0.55 3.12
CA ALA A 32 -15.62 1.82 3.74
C ALA A 32 -16.74 1.64 4.78
N LEU A 33 -17.68 0.72 4.54
CA LEU A 33 -18.74 0.38 5.49
C LEU A 33 -18.19 -0.29 6.75
N ASN A 34 -17.24 -1.21 6.61
CA ASN A 34 -16.58 -1.88 7.73
C ASN A 34 -15.82 -0.89 8.60
N PHE A 35 -15.03 0.02 8.00
CA PHE A 35 -14.38 1.10 8.74
C PHE A 35 -15.40 2.00 9.44
N ARG A 36 -16.51 2.35 8.78
CA ARG A 36 -17.57 3.14 9.42
C ARG A 36 -18.15 2.41 10.64
N ALA A 37 -18.46 1.13 10.53
CA ALA A 37 -19.01 0.33 11.63
C ALA A 37 -18.02 0.29 12.81
N PHE A 38 -16.75 0.03 12.54
CA PHE A 38 -15.69 0.04 13.55
C PHE A 38 -15.59 1.38 14.29
N PHE A 39 -15.55 2.51 13.57
CA PHE A 39 -15.47 3.83 14.19
C PHE A 39 -16.72 4.21 15.01
N VAL A 40 -17.90 3.72 14.62
CA VAL A 40 -19.14 3.91 15.40
C VAL A 40 -19.08 3.10 16.68
N GLU A 41 -18.62 1.85 16.61
CA GLU A 41 -18.49 0.98 17.77
C GLU A 41 -17.46 1.50 18.78
N SER A 42 -16.28 1.88 18.30
CA SER A 42 -15.23 2.47 19.15
C SER A 42 -15.60 3.83 19.74
N GLY A 43 -16.59 4.53 19.15
CA GLY A 43 -17.14 5.75 19.73
C GLY A 43 -18.10 5.48 20.91
N ARG A 44 -18.59 4.25 21.06
CA ARG A 44 -19.52 3.85 22.12
C ARG A 44 -18.80 3.25 23.34
N SER A 45 -17.62 2.67 23.15
CA SER A 45 -16.88 1.91 24.16
C SER A 45 -16.21 2.75 25.26
N GLY A 46 -16.40 4.07 25.32
CA GLY A 46 -15.85 4.94 26.38
C GLY A 46 -14.33 5.21 26.30
N ASP A 47 -13.59 4.37 25.57
CA ASP A 47 -12.14 4.44 25.35
C ASP A 47 -11.71 5.44 24.26
N ALA A 48 -12.35 6.61 24.22
CA ALA A 48 -12.08 7.63 23.20
C ALA A 48 -10.60 8.07 23.08
N PRO A 49 -9.83 8.31 24.17
CA PRO A 49 -8.47 8.84 24.05
C PRO A 49 -7.45 7.80 23.55
N THR A 50 -7.57 6.54 23.97
CA THR A 50 -6.70 5.45 23.51
C THR A 50 -6.97 5.14 22.04
N PHE A 51 -8.24 5.01 21.67
CA PHE A 51 -8.66 4.82 20.28
C PHE A 51 -8.14 5.93 19.37
N GLN A 52 -8.23 7.19 19.80
CA GLN A 52 -7.71 8.32 19.02
C GLN A 52 -6.21 8.21 18.77
N ARG A 53 -5.43 7.87 19.79
CA ARG A 53 -3.98 7.68 19.66
C ARG A 53 -3.67 6.55 18.67
N ASP A 54 -4.38 5.44 18.78
CA ASP A 54 -4.17 4.29 17.92
C ASP A 54 -4.51 4.62 16.46
N MET A 55 -5.58 5.39 16.22
CA MET A 55 -5.91 5.88 14.87
C MET A 55 -4.88 6.85 14.31
N GLN A 56 -4.25 7.69 15.15
CA GLN A 56 -3.13 8.52 14.71
C GLN A 56 -1.91 7.66 14.34
N ASN A 57 -1.60 6.63 15.12
CA ASN A 57 -0.51 5.70 14.81
C ASN A 57 -0.74 4.98 13.48
N VAL A 58 -1.95 4.47 13.26
CA VAL A 58 -2.35 3.85 11.98
C VAL A 58 -2.18 4.85 10.83
N LEU A 59 -2.64 6.09 11.00
CA LEU A 59 -2.52 7.11 9.97
C LEU A 59 -1.06 7.41 9.62
N THR A 60 -0.19 7.52 10.62
CA THR A 60 1.26 7.71 10.44
C THR A 60 1.87 6.53 9.68
N PHE A 61 1.52 5.30 10.08
CA PHE A 61 1.99 4.08 9.40
C PHE A 61 1.56 4.02 7.93
N MET A 62 0.29 4.31 7.63
CA MET A 62 -0.18 4.27 6.24
C MET A 62 0.53 5.31 5.36
N ARG A 63 0.80 6.49 5.91
CA ARG A 63 1.55 7.54 5.21
C ARG A 63 3.00 7.13 4.96
N SER A 64 3.68 6.60 5.97
CA SER A 64 5.06 6.14 5.84
C SER A 64 5.18 4.97 4.87
N GLN A 65 4.23 4.03 4.85
CA GLN A 65 4.20 2.94 3.86
C GLN A 65 4.09 3.43 2.42
N ARG A 66 3.24 4.44 2.18
CA ARG A 66 3.10 5.04 0.84
C ARG A 66 4.39 5.76 0.41
N GLU A 67 5.02 6.49 1.32
CA GLU A 67 6.29 7.17 1.05
C GLU A 67 7.43 6.17 0.83
N TYR A 68 7.51 5.14 1.68
CA TYR A 68 8.46 4.04 1.53
C TYR A 68 8.36 3.38 0.14
N LYS A 69 7.12 3.08 -0.32
CA LYS A 69 6.91 2.55 -1.67
C LYS A 69 7.43 3.50 -2.76
N ALA A 70 7.16 4.80 -2.64
CA ALA A 70 7.63 5.79 -3.61
C ALA A 70 9.17 5.91 -3.62
N LEU A 71 9.80 5.82 -2.44
CA LEU A 71 11.26 5.84 -2.32
C LEU A 71 11.89 4.57 -2.90
N LEU A 72 11.30 3.40 -2.66
CA LEU A 72 11.74 2.14 -3.25
C LEU A 72 11.71 2.20 -4.77
N GLU A 73 10.59 2.66 -5.36
CA GLU A 73 10.45 2.77 -6.81
C GLU A 73 11.51 3.73 -7.41
N ARG A 74 11.84 4.81 -6.70
CA ARG A 74 12.81 5.80 -7.16
C ARG A 74 14.26 5.33 -7.07
N TYR A 75 14.64 4.70 -5.97
CA TYR A 75 16.05 4.40 -5.66
C TYR A 75 16.42 2.93 -5.90
N ASN A 76 15.44 2.02 -5.92
CA ASN A 76 15.65 0.60 -6.20
C ASN A 76 14.54 0.03 -7.10
N PRO A 77 14.44 0.49 -8.36
CA PRO A 77 13.40 0.03 -9.28
C PRO A 77 13.53 -1.45 -9.67
N LEU A 78 14.68 -2.09 -9.39
CA LEU A 78 14.93 -3.50 -9.70
C LEU A 78 14.62 -4.44 -8.52
N ILE A 79 13.98 -3.93 -7.44
CA ILE A 79 13.74 -4.72 -6.23
C ILE A 79 12.69 -5.81 -6.44
N ASP A 80 11.70 -5.56 -7.29
CA ASP A 80 10.61 -6.50 -7.59
C ASP A 80 10.97 -7.47 -8.73
N LEU A 81 12.14 -7.31 -9.37
CA LEU A 81 12.58 -8.19 -10.44
C LEU A 81 13.07 -9.52 -9.88
N THR A 82 12.71 -10.59 -10.58
CA THR A 82 13.30 -11.92 -10.39
C THR A 82 14.80 -11.88 -10.72
N GLY A 83 15.53 -12.90 -10.26
CA GLY A 83 16.97 -13.00 -10.52
C GLY A 83 17.32 -12.90 -12.01
N GLU A 84 16.55 -13.59 -12.86
CA GLU A 84 16.75 -13.58 -14.32
C GLU A 84 16.49 -12.22 -14.94
N GLU A 85 15.36 -11.58 -14.60
CA GLU A 85 15.03 -10.23 -15.09
C GLU A 85 16.06 -9.19 -14.64
N ARG A 86 16.66 -9.38 -13.46
CA ARG A 86 17.72 -8.51 -12.95
C ARG A 86 19.01 -8.65 -13.74
N ILE A 87 19.39 -9.89 -14.10
CA ILE A 87 20.55 -10.17 -14.96
C ILE A 87 20.29 -9.55 -16.35
N GLU A 88 19.08 -9.72 -16.89
CA GLU A 88 18.70 -9.14 -18.18
C GLU A 88 18.73 -7.61 -18.18
N ALA A 89 18.14 -6.97 -17.17
CA ALA A 89 18.21 -5.52 -17.00
C ALA A 89 19.66 -5.02 -16.90
N THR A 90 20.56 -5.83 -16.33
CA THR A 90 21.99 -5.50 -16.24
C THR A 90 22.70 -5.66 -17.59
N ALA A 91 22.41 -6.71 -18.36
CA ALA A 91 22.95 -6.89 -19.71
C ALA A 91 22.57 -5.70 -20.62
N ARG A 92 21.32 -5.22 -20.53
CA ARG A 92 20.87 -4.06 -21.31
C ARG A 92 21.62 -2.77 -20.97
N ARG A 93 22.17 -2.62 -19.76
CA ARG A 93 22.98 -1.43 -19.38
C ARG A 93 24.26 -1.29 -20.20
N VAL A 94 24.79 -2.40 -20.71
CA VAL A 94 25.99 -2.43 -21.56
C VAL A 94 25.66 -2.65 -23.04
N GLY A 95 24.39 -2.52 -23.43
CA GLY A 95 23.94 -2.74 -24.82
C GLY A 95 23.92 -4.21 -25.25
N LEU A 96 23.93 -5.15 -24.28
CA LEU A 96 23.85 -6.58 -24.56
C LEU A 96 22.45 -7.13 -24.23
N ASN A 97 22.04 -8.19 -24.92
CA ASN A 97 20.85 -8.96 -24.60
C ASN A 97 21.24 -10.28 -23.92
N MET A 98 20.36 -10.80 -23.07
CA MET A 98 20.59 -12.11 -22.47
C MET A 98 20.59 -13.21 -23.53
N PRO A 99 21.53 -14.18 -23.44
CA PRO A 99 21.50 -15.34 -24.31
C PRO A 99 20.24 -16.17 -24.03
N LYS A 100 19.63 -16.68 -25.10
CA LYS A 100 18.53 -17.65 -24.97
C LYS A 100 19.08 -18.93 -24.36
N MET A 101 18.40 -19.47 -23.35
CA MET A 101 18.72 -20.82 -22.89
C MET A 101 18.57 -21.77 -24.09
N PRO A 102 19.55 -22.65 -24.34
CA PRO A 102 19.42 -23.65 -25.39
C PRO A 102 18.27 -24.59 -25.06
N ASP A 103 17.43 -24.90 -26.06
CA ASP A 103 16.41 -25.94 -25.94
C ASP A 103 17.11 -27.29 -25.76
N PHE A 104 17.24 -27.73 -24.51
CA PHE A 104 17.57 -29.11 -24.21
C PHE A 104 16.34 -29.94 -24.52
N GLN A 105 16.24 -30.45 -25.75
CA GLN A 105 15.32 -31.54 -26.02
C GLN A 105 15.87 -32.78 -25.30
N ASP A 106 15.21 -33.16 -24.21
CA ASP A 106 15.44 -34.44 -23.54
C ASP A 106 15.27 -35.55 -24.59
N LYS A 107 16.36 -36.24 -24.89
CA LYS A 107 16.40 -37.38 -25.81
C LYS A 107 15.90 -38.64 -25.13
#